data_AF-A0ABC8TTA5-F1
#
_entry.id   AF-A0ABC8TTA5-F1
#
_cell.length_a   1.000
_cell.length_b   1.000
_cell.length_c   1.000
_cell.angle_alpha   90.00
_cell.angle_beta   90.00
_cell.angle_gamma   90.00
#
_symmetry.space_group_name_H-M   'P 1'
#
loop_
_entity.id
_entity.type
_entity.pdbx_description
1 polymer ?
#
loop_
_entity_poly.entity_id
_entity_poly.type
_entity_poly.pdbx_seq_one_letter_code
_entity_poly.pdbx_strand_id
1 'polypeptide(L)'
;MVKWTCRYIDQLSRCLYMEYKNLGIDVQCQVPLYVSTKMTSKVALIEKSSLFVPSAENYAGAAVRQIGYEARCMPYWGHSVQWFFASLLPEAVLDAWRLSIGIRRRGKAC
;
A
#
# COMPACT_ATOMS: atom_id res chain seq x y z
N MET A 1 -13.95 1.74 6.99
CA MET A 1 -14.68 1.75 5.71
C MET A 1 -13.76 1.66 4.48
N VAL A 2 -12.47 2.01 4.58
CA VAL A 2 -11.56 2.10 3.40
C VAL A 2 -11.02 0.76 2.86
N LYS A 3 -11.06 -0.35 3.62
CA LYS A 3 -10.44 -1.62 3.20
C LYS A 3 -11.08 -2.29 1.98
N TRP A 4 -12.40 -2.23 1.85
CA TRP A 4 -13.14 -2.97 0.81
C TRP A 4 -12.86 -2.43 -0.60
N THR A 5 -12.86 -1.11 -0.74
CA THR A 5 -12.54 -0.44 -2.02
C THR A 5 -11.11 -0.75 -2.48
N CYS A 6 -10.14 -0.76 -1.57
CA CYS A 6 -8.76 -1.11 -1.91
C CYS A 6 -8.61 -2.58 -2.33
N ARG A 7 -9.28 -3.52 -1.65
CA ARG A 7 -9.31 -4.94 -2.05
C ARG A 7 -10.02 -5.13 -3.40
N TYR A 8 -11.10 -4.41 -3.63
CA TYR A 8 -11.83 -4.44 -4.90
C TYR A 8 -10.96 -3.95 -6.07
N ILE A 9 -10.30 -2.79 -5.91
CA ILE A 9 -9.42 -2.22 -6.94
C ILE A 9 -8.28 -3.19 -7.24
N ASP A 10 -7.66 -3.77 -6.22
CA ASP A 10 -6.58 -4.75 -6.40
C ASP A 10 -7.03 -6.00 -7.19
N GLN A 11 -8.20 -6.56 -6.87
CA GLN A 11 -8.75 -7.69 -7.61
C GLN A 11 -9.09 -7.30 -9.06
N LEU A 12 -9.69 -6.12 -9.27
CA LEU A 12 -10.01 -5.58 -10.59
C LEU A 12 -8.74 -5.39 -11.44
N SER A 13 -7.72 -4.74 -10.90
CA SER A 13 -6.43 -4.55 -11.58
C SER A 13 -5.79 -5.87 -11.97
N ARG A 14 -5.90 -6.91 -11.13
CA ARG A 14 -5.35 -8.24 -11.44
C ARG A 14 -6.10 -8.93 -12.58
N CYS A 15 -7.42 -8.79 -12.64
CA CYS A 15 -8.21 -9.30 -13.76
C CYS A 15 -7.82 -8.59 -15.07
N LEU A 16 -7.77 -7.25 -15.05
CA LEU A 16 -7.38 -6.44 -16.20
C LEU A 16 -5.96 -6.76 -16.68
N TYR A 17 -5.01 -6.91 -15.75
CA TYR A 17 -3.64 -7.29 -16.09
C TYR A 17 -3.62 -8.58 -16.91
N MET A 18 -4.35 -9.62 -16.52
CA MET A 18 -4.38 -10.89 -17.25
C MET A 18 -5.09 -10.79 -18.60
N GLU A 19 -6.18 -10.04 -18.69
CA GLU A 19 -6.96 -9.86 -19.92
C GLU A 19 -6.17 -9.08 -20.99
N TYR A 20 -5.51 -8.01 -20.57
CA TYR A 20 -4.79 -7.10 -21.45
C TYR A 20 -3.33 -7.48 -21.69
N LYS A 21 -2.80 -8.47 -20.96
CA LYS A 21 -1.44 -8.99 -21.16
C LYS A 21 -1.19 -9.44 -22.60
N ASN A 22 -2.18 -10.10 -23.20
CA ASN A 22 -2.08 -10.60 -24.58
C ASN A 22 -2.09 -9.48 -25.62
N LEU A 23 -2.53 -8.27 -25.24
CA LEU A 23 -2.55 -7.07 -26.07
C LEU A 23 -1.30 -6.19 -25.85
N GLY A 24 -0.35 -6.63 -25.04
CA GLY A 24 0.86 -5.88 -24.69
C GLY A 24 0.62 -4.71 -23.75
N ILE A 25 -0.54 -4.65 -23.09
CA ILE A 25 -0.90 -3.59 -22.14
C ILE A 25 -0.67 -4.11 -20.72
N ASP A 26 0.24 -3.46 -19.97
CA ASP A 26 0.54 -3.78 -18.58
C ASP A 26 -0.31 -2.90 -17.63
N VAL A 27 -1.08 -3.55 -16.76
CA VAL A 27 -1.90 -2.89 -15.73
C VAL A 27 -1.30 -3.17 -14.36
N GLN A 28 -0.70 -2.14 -13.75
CA GLN A 28 -0.06 -2.25 -12.44
C GLN A 28 -0.91 -1.61 -11.33
N CYS A 29 -1.07 -2.33 -10.21
CA CYS A 29 -1.61 -1.79 -8.97
C CYS A 29 -0.49 -1.56 -7.96
N GLN A 30 -0.30 -0.30 -7.54
CA GLN A 30 0.65 0.04 -6.49
C GLN A 30 -0.07 0.21 -5.16
N VAL A 31 0.34 -0.56 -4.17
CA VAL A 31 -0.28 -0.53 -2.83
C VAL A 31 0.72 0.09 -1.85
N PRO A 32 0.75 1.42 -1.70
CA PRO A 32 1.57 2.07 -0.69
C PRO A 32 1.14 1.66 0.72
N LEU A 33 2.12 1.33 1.57
CA LEU A 33 1.96 1.40 3.01
C LEU A 33 1.96 2.88 3.45
N TYR A 34 2.28 3.18 4.71
CA TYR A 34 2.27 4.58 5.17
C TYR A 34 3.35 5.41 4.50
N VAL A 35 2.93 6.47 3.79
CA VAL A 35 3.80 7.49 3.18
C VAL A 35 3.57 8.82 3.89
N SER A 36 4.64 9.52 4.24
CA SER A 36 4.58 10.82 4.91
C SER A 36 3.98 11.87 3.98
N THR A 37 2.69 12.13 4.17
CA THR A 37 1.86 13.10 3.45
C THR A 37 1.10 13.95 4.47
N LYS A 38 0.59 15.11 4.05
CA LYS A 38 -0.30 15.95 4.89
C LYS A 38 -1.52 15.17 5.41
N MET A 39 -2.00 14.18 4.65
CA MET A 39 -3.09 13.30 5.07
C MET A 39 -2.67 12.36 6.21
N THR A 40 -1.52 11.70 6.11
CA THR A 40 -1.05 10.78 7.16
C THR A 40 -0.59 11.51 8.42
N SER A 41 -0.13 12.76 8.32
CA SER A 41 0.16 13.58 9.50
C SER A 41 -1.12 13.86 10.29
N LYS A 42 -2.24 14.17 9.62
CA LYS A 42 -3.53 14.38 10.29
C LYS A 42 -4.18 13.09 10.79
N VAL A 43 -4.12 12.01 10.02
CA VAL A 43 -4.90 10.77 10.31
C VAL A 43 -4.13 9.76 11.16
N ALA A 44 -2.81 9.75 11.06
CA ALA A 44 -1.97 8.75 11.72
C ALA A 44 -0.89 9.36 12.64
N LEU A 45 -0.87 10.69 12.79
CA LEU A 45 0.14 11.45 13.56
C LEU A 45 1.57 11.12 13.08
N ILE A 46 1.71 10.90 11.78
CA ILE A 46 2.99 10.62 11.12
C ILE A 46 3.53 11.94 10.58
N GLU A 47 4.41 12.58 11.33
CA GLU A 47 4.98 13.88 10.97
C GLU A 47 6.35 13.78 10.29
N LYS A 48 7.10 12.71 10.56
CA LYS A 48 8.47 12.55 10.09
C LYS A 48 8.59 11.39 9.12
N SER A 49 9.34 11.62 8.04
CA SER A 49 9.84 10.54 7.20
C SER A 49 10.80 9.65 8.01
N SER A 50 10.75 8.35 7.73
CA SER A 50 11.58 7.33 8.37
C SER A 50 11.91 6.25 7.34
N LEU A 51 12.80 5.32 7.70
CA LEU A 51 13.19 4.16 6.87
C LEU A 51 11.99 3.33 6.40
N PHE A 52 10.90 3.34 7.17
CA PHE A 52 9.68 2.59 6.89
C PHE A 52 8.48 3.47 6.50
N VAL A 53 8.70 4.78 6.42
CA VAL A 53 7.68 5.78 6.05
C VAL A 53 8.37 6.81 5.14
N PRO A 54 8.46 6.55 3.84
CA PRO A 54 9.10 7.47 2.92
C PRO A 54 8.32 8.79 2.81
N SER A 55 8.98 9.86 2.36
CA SER A 55 8.29 11.06 1.90
C SER A 55 7.51 10.77 0.61
N ALA A 56 6.51 11.59 0.30
CA ALA A 56 5.75 11.48 -0.95
C ALA A 56 6.64 11.52 -2.19
N GLU A 57 7.65 12.41 -2.21
CA GLU A 57 8.61 12.54 -3.32
C GLU A 57 9.46 11.29 -3.50
N ASN A 58 9.99 10.72 -2.42
CA ASN A 58 10.79 9.50 -2.46
C ASN A 58 9.97 8.30 -2.92
N TYR A 59 8.72 8.21 -2.44
CA TYR A 59 7.80 7.16 -2.89
C TYR A 59 7.48 7.32 -4.38
N ALA A 60 7.18 8.53 -4.85
CA ALA A 60 6.88 8.81 -6.26
C ALA A 60 8.08 8.50 -7.17
N GLY A 61 9.30 8.87 -6.77
CA GLY A 61 10.51 8.54 -7.52
C GLY A 61 10.74 7.02 -7.62
N ALA A 62 10.46 6.28 -6.55
CA ALA A 62 10.55 4.83 -6.56
C ALA A 62 9.43 4.17 -7.39
N ALA A 63 8.21 4.74 -7.34
CA ALA A 63 7.04 4.29 -8.09
C ALA A 63 7.26 4.38 -9.60
N VAL A 64 7.81 5.50 -10.08
CA VAL A 64 8.09 5.70 -11.51
C VAL A 64 9.14 4.70 -12.02
N ARG A 65 10.14 4.37 -11.21
CA ARG A 65 11.19 3.41 -11.57
C ARG A 65 10.69 1.96 -11.68
N GLN A 66 9.53 1.65 -11.10
CA GLN A 66 8.95 0.31 -11.00
C GLN A 66 7.81 0.07 -12.01
N ILE A 67 7.52 1.04 -12.88
CA ILE A 67 6.52 0.89 -13.94
C ILE A 67 6.97 -0.22 -14.91
N GLY A 68 6.09 -1.18 -15.19
CA GLY A 68 6.28 -2.21 -16.21
C GLY A 68 7.01 -3.49 -15.76
N TYR A 69 7.31 -3.65 -14.46
CA TYR A 69 7.95 -4.87 -13.95
C TYR A 69 6.95 -5.94 -13.49
N GLU A 70 5.97 -5.56 -12.65
CA GLU A 70 5.01 -6.50 -12.06
C GLU A 70 3.60 -5.92 -11.92
N ALA A 71 2.59 -6.79 -11.97
CA ALA A 71 1.17 -6.44 -11.85
C ALA A 71 0.79 -5.84 -10.48
N ARG A 72 1.47 -6.25 -9.40
CA ARG A 72 1.33 -5.65 -8.07
C ARG A 72 2.71 -5.27 -7.56
N CYS A 73 2.93 -3.99 -7.32
CA CYS A 73 4.24 -3.50 -6.92
C CYS A 73 4.19 -2.74 -5.58
N MET A 74 5.19 -3.01 -4.74
CA MET A 74 5.58 -2.20 -3.58
C MET A 74 6.86 -1.45 -3.97
N PRO A 75 6.74 -0.23 -4.52
CA PRO A 75 7.89 0.39 -5.20
C PRO A 75 9.00 0.84 -4.26
N TYR A 76 8.74 0.88 -2.95
CA TYR A 76 9.72 1.26 -1.94
C TYR A 76 10.23 0.03 -1.18
N TRP A 77 11.55 -0.20 -1.22
CA TRP A 77 12.18 -1.39 -0.62
C TRP A 77 11.87 -1.56 0.88
N GLY A 78 11.81 -0.46 1.64
CA GLY A 78 11.47 -0.51 3.06
C GLY A 78 10.04 -1.02 3.31
N HIS A 79 9.12 -0.75 2.38
CA HIS A 79 7.77 -1.30 2.40
C HIS A 79 7.75 -2.77 1.96
N SER A 80 8.62 -3.16 1.02
CA SER A 80 8.78 -4.58 0.63
C SER A 80 9.23 -5.43 1.81
N VAL A 81 10.15 -4.93 2.65
CA VAL A 81 10.58 -5.60 3.89
C VAL A 81 9.41 -5.73 4.86
N GLN A 82 8.64 -4.66 5.09
CA GLN A 82 7.45 -4.72 5.94
C GLN A 82 6.40 -5.71 5.41
N TRP A 83 6.21 -5.73 4.10
CA TRP A 83 5.28 -6.64 3.45
C TRP A 83 5.74 -8.10 3.57
N PHE A 84 7.03 -8.38 3.44
CA PHE A 84 7.60 -9.70 3.64
C PHE A 84 7.27 -10.23 5.04
N PHE A 85 7.57 -9.47 6.09
CA PHE A 85 7.22 -9.85 7.46
C PHE A 85 5.70 -9.99 7.67
N ALA A 86 4.90 -9.13 7.03
CA ALA A 86 3.46 -9.25 7.09
C ALA A 86 2.98 -10.56 6.43
N SER A 87 3.53 -10.94 5.27
CA SER A 87 3.13 -12.13 4.52
C SER A 87 3.42 -13.46 5.22
N LEU A 88 4.30 -13.46 6.23
CA LEU A 88 4.55 -14.63 7.09
C LEU A 88 3.40 -14.93 8.06
N LEU A 89 2.51 -13.95 8.29
CA LEU A 89 1.35 -14.09 9.16
C LEU A 89 0.09 -14.45 8.35
N PRO A 90 -0.84 -15.24 8.90
CA PRO A 90 -2.12 -15.50 8.26
C PRO A 90 -2.89 -14.18 8.00
N GLU A 91 -3.48 -14.05 6.82
CA GLU A 91 -4.24 -12.86 6.40
C GLU A 91 -5.31 -12.44 7.42
N ALA A 92 -5.99 -13.39 8.06
CA ALA A 92 -6.99 -13.11 9.09
C ALA A 92 -6.41 -12.36 10.30
N VAL A 93 -5.19 -12.74 10.73
CA VAL A 93 -4.50 -12.11 11.87
C VAL A 93 -4.04 -10.70 11.49
N LEU A 94 -3.46 -10.54 10.29
CA LEU A 94 -3.08 -9.24 9.75
C LEU A 94 -4.28 -8.31 9.62
N ASP A 95 -5.40 -8.83 9.14
CA ASP A 95 -6.59 -8.03 8.93
C ASP A 95 -7.24 -7.60 10.24
N ALA A 96 -7.28 -8.49 11.25
CA ALA A 96 -7.71 -8.16 12.60
C ALA A 96 -6.80 -7.11 13.26
N TRP A 97 -5.47 -7.27 13.14
CA TRP A 97 -4.50 -6.32 13.68
C TRP A 97 -4.59 -4.94 13.01
N ARG A 98 -4.71 -4.89 11.69
CA ARG A 98 -4.93 -3.62 10.95
C ARG A 98 -6.25 -2.97 11.35
N LEU A 99 -7.30 -3.76 11.56
CA LEU A 99 -8.60 -3.24 11.98
C LEU A 99 -8.52 -2.65 13.40
N SER A 100 -7.87 -3.33 14.34
CA SER A 100 -7.71 -2.84 15.72
C SER A 100 -6.91 -1.55 15.78
N ILE A 101 -5.84 -1.41 14.98
CA ILE A 101 -5.10 -0.15 14.84
C ILE A 101 -5.98 0.95 14.25
N GLY A 102 -6.76 0.65 13.22
CA GLY A 102 -7.67 1.61 12.59
C GLY A 102 -8.78 2.09 13.52
N ILE A 103 -9.31 1.22 14.38
CA ILE A 103 -10.29 1.58 15.42
C ILE A 103 -9.61 2.46 16.49
N ARG A 104 -8.44 2.05 16.99
CA ARG A 104 -7.68 2.80 18.01
C ARG A 104 -7.29 4.20 17.54
N ARG A 105 -6.95 4.36 16.27
CA ARG A 105 -6.60 5.67 15.69
C ARG A 105 -7.82 6.58 15.50
N ARG A 106 -9.00 6.02 15.17
CA ARG A 106 -10.25 6.80 15.15
C ARG A 106 -10.63 7.33 16.53
N GLY A 107 -10.40 6.56 17.59
CA GLY A 107 -10.65 7.00 18.97
C GLY A 107 -9.71 8.09 19.50
N LYS A 108 -8.58 8.36 18.83
CA LYS A 108 -7.61 9.40 19.22
C LYS A 108 -7.74 10.71 18.41
N ALA A 109 -8.67 10.76 17.46
CA ALA A 109 -8.92 11.94 16.62
C ALA A 109 -10.02 12.85 17.18
N CYS A 110 -10.34 12.72 18.47
CA CYS A 110 -11.30 13.53 19.19
C CYS A 110 -10.60 14.29 20.33
#